data_AF-V6MBU4-F1
#
_entry.id   AF-V6MBU4-F1
#
_cell.length_a   1.000
_cell.length_b   1.000
_cell.length_c   1.000
_cell.angle_alpha   90.00
_cell.angle_beta   90.00
_cell.angle_gamma   90.00
#
_symmetry.space_group_name_H-M   'P 1'
#
loop_
_entity.id
_entity.type
_entity.pdbx_description
1 polymer ?
#
loop_
_entity_poly.entity_id
_entity_poly.type
_entity_poly.pdbx_seq_one_letter_code
_entity_poly.pdbx_strand_id
1 'polypeptide(L)'
;MNSVREEYEALILREDSVVQGIQTCERALSLLVDELVYRESESSCLETAEAICEAIRQKEEELRKQWHRIRWEKARLASQFPDKQAKAEVR
;
A
#
# COMPACT_ATOMS: atom_id res chain seq x y z
N MET A 1 12.54 19.35 16.05
CA MET A 1 11.83 19.60 14.77
C MET A 1 12.58 18.81 13.73
N ASN A 2 11.96 17.79 13.14
CA ASN A 2 12.59 17.07 12.04
C ASN A 2 12.61 17.98 10.80
N SER A 3 13.66 17.88 10.00
CA SER A 3 13.72 18.60 8.74
C SER A 3 12.71 18.03 7.74
N VAL A 4 12.25 18.86 6.80
CA VAL A 4 11.38 18.43 5.67
C VAL A 4 11.96 17.21 4.94
N ARG A 5 13.30 17.10 4.90
CA ARG A 5 14.01 15.97 4.31
C ARG A 5 13.84 14.69 5.12
N GLU A 6 14.00 14.73 6.44
CA GLU A 6 13.82 13.57 7.32
C GLU A 6 12.37 13.08 7.29
N GLU A 7 11.38 13.98 7.25
CA GLU A 7 9.97 13.61 7.09
C GLU A 7 9.71 12.93 5.75
N TYR A 8 10.32 13.41 4.67
CA TYR A 8 10.21 12.81 3.35
C TYR A 8 10.86 11.42 3.27
N GLU A 9 12.04 11.25 3.87
CA GLU A 9 12.73 9.95 3.95
C GLU A 9 11.94 8.93 4.79
N ALA A 10 11.34 9.37 5.91
CA ALA A 10 10.45 8.51 6.70
C ALA A 10 9.22 8.05 5.91
N LEU A 11 8.65 8.92 5.06
CA LEU A 11 7.55 8.55 4.17
C LEU A 11 7.96 7.58 3.07
N ILE A 12 9.22 7.59 2.59
CA ILE A 12 9.73 6.57 1.65
C ILE A 12 9.72 5.20 2.33
N LEU A 13 10.33 5.09 3.52
CA LEU A 13 10.40 3.82 4.24
C LEU A 13 9.00 3.28 4.55
N ARG A 14 8.07 4.17 4.89
CA ARG A 14 6.67 3.80 5.11
C ARG A 14 5.97 3.38 3.82
N GLU A 15 6.25 4.03 2.70
CA GLU A 15 5.73 3.65 1.39
C GLU A 15 6.16 2.22 1.04
N ASP A 16 7.44 1.89 1.21
CA ASP A 16 7.97 0.55 0.93
C ASP A 16 7.25 -0.52 1.76
N SER A 17 7.04 -0.28 3.05
CA SER A 17 6.31 -1.20 3.93
C SER A 17 4.85 -1.40 3.49
N VAL A 18 4.17 -0.33 3.10
CA VAL A 18 2.78 -0.41 2.62
C VAL A 18 2.69 -1.15 1.29
N VAL A 19 3.60 -0.88 0.36
CA VAL A 19 3.66 -1.56 -0.95
C VAL A 19 3.93 -3.05 -0.76
N GLN A 20 4.85 -3.42 0.12
CA GLN A 20 5.10 -4.82 0.46
C GLN A 20 3.85 -5.48 1.07
N GLY A 21 3.10 -4.76 1.90
CA GLY A 21 1.82 -5.22 2.44
C GLY A 21 0.79 -5.52 1.34
N ILE A 22 0.63 -4.62 0.36
CA ILE A 22 -0.29 -4.81 -0.78
C ILE A 22 0.11 -6.06 -1.59
N GLN A 23 1.40 -6.19 -1.93
CA GLN A 23 1.91 -7.37 -2.64
C GLN A 23 1.69 -8.67 -1.85
N THR A 24 1.76 -8.61 -0.53
CA THR A 24 1.47 -9.76 0.34
C THR A 24 -0.01 -10.14 0.28
N CYS A 25 -0.92 -9.16 0.25
CA CYS A 25 -2.35 -9.41 0.06
C CYS A 25 -2.63 -10.08 -1.31
N GLU A 26 -2.06 -9.55 -2.39
CA GLU A 26 -2.20 -10.12 -3.74
C GLU A 26 -1.68 -11.56 -3.81
N ARG A 27 -0.54 -11.83 -3.16
CA ARG A 27 0.03 -13.19 -3.07
C ARG A 27 -0.83 -14.12 -2.23
N ALA A 28 -1.38 -13.64 -1.11
CA ALA A 28 -2.26 -14.44 -0.25
C ALA A 28 -3.54 -14.86 -0.98
N LEU A 29 -4.14 -13.96 -1.77
CA LEU A 29 -5.29 -14.29 -2.62
C LEU A 29 -4.94 -15.34 -3.66
N SER A 30 -3.79 -15.20 -4.32
CA SER A 30 -3.34 -16.17 -5.33
C SER A 30 -3.17 -17.57 -4.73
N LEU A 31 -2.51 -17.67 -3.57
CA LEU A 31 -2.34 -18.94 -2.85
C LEU A 31 -3.66 -19.55 -2.39
N LEU A 32 -4.61 -18.73 -1.95
CA LEU A 32 -5.93 -19.19 -1.55
C LEU A 32 -6.72 -19.74 -2.73
N VAL A 33 -6.69 -19.06 -3.88
CA VAL A 33 -7.32 -19.54 -5.12
C VAL A 33 -6.69 -20.86 -5.58
N ASP A 34 -5.36 -20.95 -5.56
CA ASP A 34 -4.66 -22.19 -5.90
C ASP A 34 -5.13 -23.36 -5.01
N GLU A 35 -5.16 -23.17 -3.68
CA GLU A 35 -5.63 -24.21 -2.75
C GLU A 35 -7.08 -24.63 -3.01
N LEU A 36 -7.98 -23.70 -3.36
CA LEU A 36 -9.37 -24.02 -3.70
C LEU A 36 -9.51 -24.79 -5.01
N VAL A 37 -8.64 -24.50 -6.00
CA VAL A 37 -8.64 -25.20 -7.29
C VAL A 37 -8.10 -26.62 -7.14
N TYR A 38 -7.07 -26.82 -6.30
CA TYR A 38 -6.44 -28.12 -6.12
C TYR A 38 -7.16 -29.04 -5.13
N ARG A 39 -7.97 -28.51 -4.22
CA ARG A 39 -8.81 -29.32 -3.33
C ARG A 39 -10.22 -29.37 -3.90
N GLU A 40 -10.74 -30.57 -4.15
CA GLU A 40 -12.18 -30.80 -4.36
C GLU A 40 -12.93 -30.37 -3.08
N SER A 41 -13.19 -29.09 -2.98
CA SER A 41 -13.56 -28.41 -1.75
C SER A 41 -15.02 -28.70 -1.42
N GLU A 42 -15.29 -29.30 -0.25
CA GLU A 42 -16.65 -29.38 0.30
C GLU A 42 -17.23 -27.97 0.50
N SER A 43 -18.55 -27.81 0.48
CA SER A 43 -19.18 -26.47 0.48
C SER A 43 -18.80 -25.60 1.69
N SER A 44 -18.46 -26.20 2.84
CA SER A 44 -17.99 -25.49 4.04
C SER A 44 -16.62 -24.83 3.86
N CYS A 45 -15.77 -25.39 2.99
CA CYS A 45 -14.47 -24.81 2.65
C CYS A 45 -14.62 -23.56 1.76
N LEU A 46 -15.68 -23.49 0.94
CA LEU A 46 -15.94 -22.34 0.08
C LEU A 46 -16.37 -21.11 0.88
N GLU A 47 -17.28 -21.25 1.84
CA GLU A 47 -17.71 -20.13 2.71
C GLU A 47 -16.55 -19.57 3.53
N THR A 48 -15.71 -20.46 4.08
CA THR A 48 -14.52 -20.07 4.84
C THR A 48 -13.53 -19.32 3.95
N ALA A 49 -13.32 -19.80 2.72
CA ALA A 49 -12.43 -19.15 1.78
C ALA A 49 -12.96 -17.79 1.30
N GLU A 50 -14.26 -17.65 1.10
CA GLU A 50 -14.88 -16.36 0.80
C GLU A 50 -14.67 -15.35 1.93
N ALA A 51 -14.82 -15.77 3.20
CA ALA A 51 -14.53 -14.91 4.35
C ALA A 51 -13.05 -14.50 4.43
N ILE A 52 -12.12 -15.40 4.10
CA ILE A 52 -10.68 -15.08 4.04
C ILE A 52 -10.40 -14.11 2.88
N CYS A 53 -10.95 -14.36 1.69
CA CYS A 53 -10.84 -13.45 0.54
C CYS A 53 -11.31 -12.04 0.91
N GLU A 54 -12.45 -11.92 1.58
CA GLU A 54 -13.00 -10.64 2.01
C GLU A 54 -12.09 -9.93 3.01
N ALA A 55 -11.55 -10.65 3.99
CA ALA A 55 -10.61 -10.10 4.96
C ALA A 55 -9.32 -9.60 4.28
N ILE A 56 -8.78 -10.35 3.31
CA ILE A 56 -7.60 -9.93 2.55
C ILE A 56 -7.91 -8.66 1.74
N ARG A 57 -9.06 -8.63 1.05
CA ARG A 57 -9.50 -7.48 0.25
C ARG A 57 -9.66 -6.21 1.10
N GLN A 58 -10.31 -6.32 2.26
CA GLN A 58 -10.46 -5.19 3.19
C GLN A 58 -9.10 -4.66 3.65
N LYS A 59 -8.15 -5.56 3.93
CA LYS A 59 -6.80 -5.16 4.32
C LYS A 59 -6.05 -4.48 3.18
N GLU A 60 -6.16 -5.01 1.96
CA GLU A 60 -5.56 -4.42 0.78
C GLU A 60 -6.11 -3.01 0.51
N GLU A 61 -7.43 -2.82 0.64
CA GLU A 61 -8.07 -1.52 0.46
C GLU A 61 -7.57 -0.49 1.50
N GLU A 62 -7.44 -0.91 2.76
CA GLU A 62 -6.86 -0.07 3.81
C GLU A 62 -5.42 0.35 3.45
N LEU A 63 -4.60 -0.59 3.01
CA LEU A 63 -3.21 -0.32 2.61
C LEU A 63 -3.14 0.59 1.39
N ARG A 64 -4.00 0.40 0.37
CA ARG A 64 -4.08 1.30 -0.79
C ARG A 64 -4.46 2.72 -0.39
N LYS A 65 -5.42 2.90 0.53
CA LYS A 65 -5.76 4.22 1.09
C LYS A 65 -4.56 4.86 1.78
N GLN A 66 -3.83 4.10 2.59
CA GLN A 66 -2.60 4.58 3.23
C GLN A 66 -1.53 4.97 2.20
N TRP A 67 -1.36 4.17 1.15
CA TRP A 67 -0.40 4.45 0.08
C TRP A 67 -0.70 5.76 -0.64
N HIS A 68 -1.97 5.98 -1.03
CA HIS A 68 -2.39 7.23 -1.66
C HIS A 68 -2.12 8.44 -0.77
N ARG A 69 -2.38 8.34 0.54
CA ARG A 69 -2.08 9.39 1.51
C ARG A 69 -0.58 9.68 1.59
N ILE A 70 0.26 8.64 1.65
CA ILE A 70 1.73 8.80 1.66
C ILE A 70 2.20 9.50 0.39
N ARG A 71 1.71 9.11 -0.78
CA ARG A 71 2.07 9.76 -2.06
C ARG A 71 1.70 11.24 -2.07
N TRP A 72 0.52 11.58 -1.54
CA TRP A 72 0.10 12.97 -1.41
C TRP A 72 1.01 13.77 -0.45
N GLU A 73 1.31 13.21 0.72
CA GLU A 73 2.20 13.84 1.70
C GLU A 73 3.62 14.02 1.15
N LYS A 74 4.15 13.04 0.42
CA LYS A 74 5.43 13.14 -0.29
C LYS A 74 5.41 14.25 -1.34
N ALA A 75 4.35 14.36 -2.14
CA ALA A 75 4.21 15.44 -3.12
C ALA A 75 4.18 16.83 -2.45
N ARG A 76 3.47 16.94 -1.32
CA ARG A 76 3.42 18.16 -0.50
C ARG A 76 4.80 18.54 0.03
N LEU A 77 5.53 17.61 0.66
CA LEU A 77 6.89 17.86 1.15
C LEU A 77 7.86 18.17 0.00
N ALA A 78 7.70 17.48 -1.13
CA ALA A 78 8.55 17.69 -2.31
C ALA A 78 8.40 19.08 -2.94
N SER A 79 7.33 19.81 -2.63
CA SER A 79 7.13 21.22 -3.03
C SER A 79 7.86 22.21 -2.13
N GLN A 80 8.26 21.78 -0.93
CA GLN A 80 8.93 22.61 0.08
C GLN A 80 10.46 22.50 0.02
N PHE A 81 11.00 21.64 -0.86
CA PHE A 81 12.45 21.58 -1.07
C PHE A 81 12.96 22.85 -1.77
N PRO A 82 14.09 23.42 -1.30
CA PRO A 82 14.60 24.71 -1.77
C PRO A 82 14.92 24.76 -3.27
N ASP A 83 15.27 23.63 -3.89
CA ASP A 83 15.57 23.55 -5.33
C ASP A 83 14.39 23.84 -6.27
N LYS A 84 13.15 23.81 -5.77
CA LYS A 84 11.96 24.15 -6.58
C LYS A 84 11.51 25.61 -6.44
N GLN A 85 11.82 26.27 -5.32
CA GLN A 85 11.49 27.69 -5.14
C GLN A 85 12.39 28.57 -6.02
N ALA A 86 13.66 28.22 -6.19
CA ALA A 86 14.59 28.92 -7.09
C ALA A 86 14.22 28.84 -8.60
N LYS A 87 13.36 27.89 -9.00
CA LYS A 87 12.88 27.78 -10.39
C LYS A 87 11.54 28.49 -10.65
N ALA A 88 10.83 28.91 -9.60
CA ALA A 88 9.56 29.61 -9.71
C ALA A 88 9.73 31.14 -9.81
N GLU A 89 10.83 31.69 -9.29
CA GLU A 89 11.13 33.14 -9.32
C GLU A 89 11.88 33.61 -10.59
N VAL A 90 12.24 32.69 -11.50
CA VAL A 90 12.94 33.00 -12.76
C VAL A 90 11.99 32.93 -13.98
N ARG A 91 10.69 33.18 -13.79
CA ARG A 91 9.71 33.30 -14.89
C ARG A 91 9.00 34.65 -14.89
#